data_AF-A0A9D6W302-F1
#
_entry.id   AF-A0A9D6W302-F1
#
_cell.length_a   1.000
_cell.length_b   1.000
_cell.length_c   1.000
_cell.angle_alpha   90.00
_cell.angle_beta   90.00
_cell.angle_gamma   90.00
#
_symmetry.space_group_name_H-M   'P 1'
#
loop_
_entity.id
_entity.type
_entity.pdbx_description
1 polymer ?
#
loop_
_entity_poly.entity_id
_entity_poly.type
_entity_poly.pdbx_seq_one_letter_code
_entity_poly.pdbx_strand_id
1 'polypeptide(L)'
;MMVAGRRVRWLVVLGLGWAAASCNGAGPGPSEPAPEGTAADASAAGVEVAAAPVEGEHYVVEARREDVVRVGEETRVVFVVSGREPWHVNPDYRAKLAAVVVEHFALAASEWRAGGPDREVGDAVRCDETELRFEVPVVPLDAGEWPVEFRFKFGLCDSVHAGECKVREKVLGWTWVVAGGEAG
;
A
#
# COMPACT_ATOMS: atom_id res chain seq x y z
N MET A 1 30.84 -29.34 -3.08
CA MET A 1 29.70 -29.98 -3.78
C MET A 1 28.81 -28.88 -4.32
N MET A 2 28.86 -28.65 -5.64
CA MET A 2 28.11 -27.61 -6.34
C MET A 2 26.73 -28.17 -6.72
N VAL A 3 25.64 -27.47 -6.39
CA VAL A 3 24.30 -27.81 -6.90
C VAL A 3 23.81 -26.67 -7.76
N ALA A 4 23.50 -27.04 -9.01
CA ALA A 4 23.20 -26.19 -10.14
C ALA A 4 21.85 -25.48 -10.03
N GLY A 5 21.81 -24.27 -10.59
CA GLY A 5 20.63 -23.41 -10.69
C GLY A 5 19.54 -23.95 -11.61
N ARG A 6 18.30 -23.57 -11.30
CA ARG A 6 17.13 -23.72 -12.17
C ARG A 6 16.64 -22.34 -12.59
N ARG A 7 16.77 -22.04 -13.87
CA ARG A 7 16.12 -20.90 -14.54
C ARG A 7 14.70 -21.34 -14.92
N VAL A 8 13.68 -20.67 -14.38
CA VAL A 8 12.29 -20.85 -14.83
C VAL A 8 12.05 -19.88 -15.97
N ARG A 9 11.72 -20.45 -17.13
CA ARG A 9 11.44 -19.77 -18.40
C ARG A 9 9.92 -19.69 -18.51
N TRP A 10 9.32 -18.51 -18.35
CA TRP A 10 7.89 -18.34 -18.62
C TRP A 10 7.66 -17.95 -20.08
N LEU A 11 6.79 -18.73 -20.72
CA LEU A 11 6.36 -18.58 -22.10
C LEU A 11 5.33 -17.46 -22.20
N VAL A 12 5.55 -16.54 -23.14
CA VAL A 12 4.56 -15.58 -23.63
C VAL A 12 3.58 -16.33 -24.53
N VAL A 13 2.28 -16.27 -24.22
CA VAL A 13 1.21 -16.71 -25.14
C VAL A 13 0.55 -15.46 -25.71
N LEU A 14 0.88 -15.19 -26.98
CA LEU A 14 0.17 -14.26 -27.85
C LEU A 14 -1.10 -14.95 -28.37
N GLY A 15 -2.27 -14.43 -28.02
CA GLY A 15 -3.55 -14.80 -28.61
C GLY A 15 -4.11 -13.64 -29.43
N LEU A 16 -3.93 -13.72 -30.75
CA LEU A 16 -4.65 -12.93 -31.76
C LEU A 16 -6.00 -13.57 -32.10
N GLY A 17 -6.98 -12.72 -32.47
CA GLY A 17 -8.19 -13.09 -33.21
C GLY A 17 -9.47 -12.82 -32.41
N TRP A 18 -10.56 -12.27 -32.95
CA TRP A 18 -10.94 -12.01 -34.34
C TRP A 18 -12.12 -11.02 -34.31
N ALA A 19 -12.23 -10.16 -35.33
CA ALA A 19 -13.28 -9.17 -35.49
C ALA A 19 -14.60 -9.79 -35.97
N ALA A 20 -15.73 -9.28 -35.49
CA ALA A 20 -17.02 -9.39 -36.16
C ALA A 20 -17.70 -8.00 -36.18
N ALA A 21 -17.89 -7.52 -37.41
CA ALA A 21 -18.61 -6.31 -37.74
C ALA A 21 -20.12 -6.49 -37.51
N SER A 22 -20.79 -5.42 -37.05
CA SER A 22 -22.23 -5.28 -37.24
C SER A 22 -22.58 -3.81 -37.49
N CYS A 23 -23.17 -3.57 -38.65
CA CYS A 23 -23.58 -2.26 -39.16
C CYS A 23 -25.00 -1.94 -38.68
N ASN A 24 -25.27 -0.71 -38.23
CA ASN A 24 -26.37 0.13 -38.74
C ASN A 24 -26.55 1.41 -37.93
N GLY A 25 -26.89 2.50 -38.63
CA GLY A 25 -27.62 3.64 -38.05
C GLY A 25 -27.01 5.00 -38.34
N ALA A 26 -27.09 5.46 -39.59
CA ALA A 26 -26.91 6.87 -39.94
C ALA A 26 -28.24 7.63 -39.78
N GLY A 27 -28.20 8.79 -39.14
CA GLY A 27 -29.27 9.79 -39.16
C GLY A 27 -28.69 11.17 -38.86
N PRO A 28 -28.75 12.15 -39.79
CA PRO A 28 -28.32 13.52 -39.52
C PRO A 28 -29.51 14.41 -39.16
N GLY A 29 -29.35 15.25 -38.13
CA GLY A 29 -30.23 16.36 -37.79
C GLY A 29 -29.38 17.59 -37.39
N PRO A 30 -29.69 18.83 -37.82
CA PRO A 30 -28.77 19.96 -37.73
C PRO A 30 -29.06 20.99 -36.61
N SER A 31 -27.97 21.61 -36.13
CA SER A 31 -27.76 23.01 -35.68
C SER A 31 -28.32 23.57 -34.35
N GLU A 32 -27.39 23.80 -33.40
CA GLU A 32 -26.99 25.06 -32.67
C GLU A 32 -28.04 25.94 -31.93
N PRO A 33 -27.73 26.70 -30.83
CA PRO A 33 -26.43 27.29 -30.44
C PRO A 33 -25.99 27.30 -28.94
N ALA A 34 -24.72 27.72 -28.74
CA ALA A 34 -24.01 28.05 -27.48
C ALA A 34 -24.43 29.43 -26.88
N PRO A 35 -23.80 30.02 -25.82
CA PRO A 35 -22.77 29.56 -24.86
C PRO A 35 -23.11 29.92 -23.37
N GLU A 36 -22.10 29.83 -22.50
CA GLU A 36 -21.91 30.50 -21.19
C GLU A 36 -22.02 29.66 -19.91
N GLY A 37 -20.94 29.76 -19.12
CA GLY A 37 -21.00 29.61 -17.68
C GLY A 37 -20.73 28.21 -17.15
N THR A 38 -19.47 27.92 -16.83
CA THR A 38 -18.99 27.88 -15.44
C THR A 38 -17.59 27.31 -15.48
N ALA A 39 -16.61 28.12 -15.08
CA ALA A 39 -15.30 27.60 -14.74
C ALA A 39 -15.51 26.49 -13.71
N ALA A 40 -15.25 25.24 -14.13
CA ALA A 40 -15.07 24.15 -13.20
C ALA A 40 -13.82 24.52 -12.40
N ASP A 41 -14.06 25.17 -11.26
CA ASP A 41 -13.11 25.23 -10.16
C ASP A 41 -12.83 23.77 -9.82
N ALA A 42 -11.76 23.25 -10.42
CA ALA A 42 -11.09 22.05 -9.97
C ALA A 42 -10.48 22.41 -8.62
N SER A 43 -11.35 22.54 -7.61
CA SER A 43 -10.98 22.31 -6.23
C SER A 43 -10.53 20.87 -6.18
N ALA A 44 -9.23 20.69 -6.44
CA ALA A 44 -8.44 19.57 -6.00
C ALA A 44 -8.50 19.57 -4.47
N ALA A 45 -9.66 19.16 -3.94
CA ALA A 45 -9.78 18.68 -2.58
C ALA A 45 -8.93 17.41 -2.56
N GLY A 46 -7.67 17.57 -2.14
CA GLY A 46 -6.81 16.45 -1.79
C GLY A 46 -7.58 15.61 -0.80
N VAL A 47 -8.11 14.48 -1.29
CA VAL A 47 -8.74 13.50 -0.43
C VAL A 47 -7.59 12.80 0.27
N GLU A 48 -7.35 13.22 1.51
CA GLU A 48 -6.50 12.52 2.46
C GLU A 48 -7.13 11.13 2.70
N VAL A 49 -6.70 10.14 1.90
CA VAL A 49 -7.03 8.73 2.16
C VAL A 49 -5.86 8.13 2.92
N ALA A 50 -5.74 8.50 4.20
CA ALA A 50 -5.11 7.63 5.16
C ALA A 50 -6.02 6.42 5.37
N ALA A 51 -5.45 5.21 5.50
CA ALA A 51 -6.24 4.11 6.01
C ALA A 51 -6.63 4.49 7.45
N ALA A 52 -7.92 4.44 7.78
CA ALA A 52 -8.36 4.74 9.13
C ALA A 52 -7.53 3.91 10.14
N PRO A 53 -7.08 4.52 11.25
CA PRO A 53 -6.28 3.83 12.24
C PRO A 53 -7.03 2.58 12.72
N VAL A 54 -6.34 1.44 12.75
CA VAL A 54 -6.89 0.20 13.26
C VAL A 54 -6.60 0.12 14.75
N GLU A 55 -7.63 0.40 15.55
CA GLU A 55 -7.58 0.29 16.99
C GLU A 55 -7.74 -1.18 17.44
N GLY A 56 -6.75 -1.69 18.16
CA GLY A 56 -6.82 -2.95 18.88
C GLY A 56 -6.99 -2.71 20.38
N GLU A 57 -7.33 -3.77 21.11
CA GLU A 57 -7.51 -3.73 22.57
C GLU A 57 -6.28 -3.15 23.33
N HIS A 58 -5.08 -3.34 22.78
CA HIS A 58 -3.81 -2.98 23.42
C HIS A 58 -2.87 -2.15 22.54
N TYR A 59 -3.33 -1.70 21.38
CA TYR A 59 -2.48 -1.04 20.40
C TYR A 59 -3.27 -0.20 19.40
N VAL A 60 -2.56 0.62 18.66
CA VAL A 60 -3.04 1.31 17.46
C VAL A 60 -2.10 0.99 16.32
N VAL A 61 -2.65 0.66 15.16
CA VAL A 61 -1.89 0.55 13.91
C VAL A 61 -2.38 1.62 12.96
N GLU A 62 -1.48 2.50 12.55
CA GLU A 62 -1.76 3.58 11.60
C GLU A 62 -1.06 3.26 10.28
N ALA A 63 -1.77 3.45 9.17
CA ALA A 63 -1.19 3.37 7.83
C ALA A 63 -1.57 4.63 7.06
N ARG A 64 -0.57 5.44 6.75
CA ARG A 64 -0.73 6.70 6.03
C ARG A 64 0.12 6.71 4.77
N ARG A 65 -0.33 7.43 3.77
CA ARG A 65 0.41 7.74 2.55
C ARG A 65 0.53 9.26 2.42
N GLU A 66 1.46 9.73 1.61
CA GLU A 66 1.52 11.15 1.24
C GLU A 66 0.40 11.48 0.21
N ASP A 67 -0.06 12.74 0.21
CA ASP A 67 -1.38 13.14 -0.27
C ASP A 67 -1.68 12.90 -1.76
N VAL A 68 -0.67 13.00 -2.63
CA VAL A 68 -0.86 12.86 -4.08
C VAL A 68 0.05 11.77 -4.63
N VAL A 69 -0.58 10.76 -5.19
CA VAL A 69 0.09 9.60 -5.79
C VAL A 69 -0.04 9.69 -7.31
N ARG A 70 1.09 9.77 -8.02
CA ARG A 70 1.14 9.83 -9.49
C ARG A 70 1.81 8.59 -10.06
N VAL A 71 1.38 8.20 -11.26
CA VAL A 71 2.05 7.13 -12.02
C VAL A 71 3.53 7.47 -12.22
N GLY A 72 4.41 6.53 -11.89
CA GLY A 72 5.85 6.67 -12.06
C GLY A 72 6.58 7.51 -11.01
N GLU A 73 5.86 8.21 -10.12
CA GLU A 73 6.47 8.93 -8.99
C GLU A 73 6.60 8.01 -7.78
N GLU A 74 7.79 7.94 -7.19
CA GLU A 74 7.97 7.25 -5.91
C GLU A 74 7.21 7.99 -4.80
N THR A 75 6.37 7.26 -4.09
CA THR A 75 5.68 7.71 -2.88
C THR A 75 6.02 6.76 -1.72
N ARG A 76 5.66 7.16 -0.50
CA ARG A 76 5.90 6.36 0.71
C ARG A 76 4.61 6.05 1.44
N VAL A 77 4.54 4.82 1.94
CA VAL A 77 3.52 4.38 2.90
C VAL A 77 4.18 4.22 4.25
N VAL A 78 3.68 4.95 5.23
CA VAL A 78 4.17 4.89 6.60
C VAL A 78 3.22 4.02 7.42
N PHE A 79 3.75 2.94 7.97
CA PHE A 79 3.06 2.09 8.92
C PHE A 79 3.62 2.36 10.30
N VAL A 80 2.76 2.65 11.27
CA VAL A 80 3.13 2.91 12.66
C VAL A 80 2.34 1.98 13.58
N VAL A 81 3.02 1.31 14.50
CA VAL A 81 2.40 0.57 15.60
C VAL A 81 2.83 1.17 16.91
N SER A 82 1.83 1.47 17.73
CA SER A 82 2.02 1.97 19.08
C SER A 82 1.23 1.10 20.06
N GLY A 83 1.87 0.76 21.19
CA GLY A 83 1.18 0.11 22.30
C GLY A 83 0.27 1.10 23.06
N ARG A 84 -0.79 0.59 23.69
CA ARG A 84 -1.58 1.35 24.67
C ARG A 84 -1.20 0.89 26.06
N GLU A 85 -0.89 1.82 26.96
CA GLU A 85 -0.54 1.48 28.34
C GLU A 85 -1.55 0.50 28.97
N PRO A 86 -1.08 -0.56 29.65
CA PRO A 86 0.31 -0.84 30.04
C PRO A 86 1.14 -1.58 28.95
N TRP A 87 0.63 -1.73 27.74
CA TRP A 87 1.29 -2.46 26.66
C TRP A 87 2.24 -1.58 25.84
N HIS A 88 3.36 -2.17 25.43
CA HIS A 88 4.39 -1.55 24.61
C HIS A 88 4.81 -2.51 23.48
N VAL A 89 5.45 -1.98 22.43
CA VAL A 89 5.98 -2.78 21.32
C VAL A 89 7.09 -3.69 21.82
N ASN A 90 7.14 -4.94 21.36
CA ASN A 90 8.23 -5.86 21.71
C ASN A 90 9.34 -5.81 20.65
N PRO A 91 10.47 -5.10 20.87
CA PRO A 91 11.58 -5.07 19.92
C PRO A 91 12.34 -6.40 19.85
N ASP A 92 12.18 -7.28 20.84
CA ASP A 92 12.79 -8.62 20.85
C ASP A 92 12.04 -9.58 19.91
N TYR A 93 10.81 -9.22 19.49
CA TYR A 93 10.04 -9.97 18.51
C TYR A 93 10.44 -9.57 17.08
N ARG A 94 10.68 -10.57 16.22
CA ARG A 94 10.94 -10.35 14.79
C ARG A 94 9.64 -9.99 14.06
N ALA A 95 9.32 -8.70 14.05
CA ALA A 95 8.19 -8.14 13.33
C ALA A 95 8.35 -8.30 11.81
N LYS A 96 7.22 -8.37 11.12
CA LYS A 96 7.16 -8.60 9.67
C LYS A 96 5.99 -7.84 9.05
N LEU A 97 6.27 -7.04 8.04
CA LEU A 97 5.29 -6.42 7.14
C LEU A 97 5.41 -7.08 5.76
N ALA A 98 4.30 -7.45 5.14
CA ALA A 98 4.28 -8.10 3.82
C ALA A 98 3.21 -7.49 2.93
N ALA A 99 3.55 -7.22 1.67
CA ALA A 99 2.57 -6.82 0.67
C ALA A 99 1.75 -8.04 0.20
N VAL A 100 0.42 -7.89 0.11
CA VAL A 100 -0.51 -8.97 -0.26
C VAL A 100 -1.16 -8.69 -1.62
N VAL A 101 -1.70 -7.50 -1.83
CA VAL A 101 -2.35 -7.09 -3.09
C VAL A 101 -1.75 -5.77 -3.54
N VAL A 102 -0.95 -5.78 -4.63
CA VAL A 102 -0.15 -4.63 -5.10
C VAL A 102 0.12 -4.66 -6.62
N GLU A 103 -0.75 -5.27 -7.41
CA GLU A 103 -0.49 -5.53 -8.85
C GLU A 103 -0.19 -4.26 -9.67
N HIS A 104 -0.76 -3.12 -9.29
CA HIS A 104 -0.56 -1.81 -9.94
C HIS A 104 0.55 -0.97 -9.31
N PHE A 105 1.40 -1.59 -8.50
CA PHE A 105 2.44 -0.92 -7.73
C PHE A 105 3.76 -1.71 -7.78
N ALA A 106 4.84 -1.04 -8.15
CA ALA A 106 6.18 -1.56 -7.93
C ALA A 106 6.64 -1.25 -6.51
N LEU A 107 7.16 -2.27 -5.84
CA LEU A 107 7.72 -2.19 -4.49
C LEU A 107 9.20 -2.59 -4.52
N ALA A 108 10.00 -1.98 -3.65
CA ALA A 108 11.41 -2.38 -3.51
C ALA A 108 11.58 -3.80 -2.94
N ALA A 109 10.63 -4.26 -2.14
CA ALA A 109 10.58 -5.61 -1.57
C ALA A 109 9.12 -6.07 -1.43
N SER A 110 8.90 -7.38 -1.26
CA SER A 110 7.58 -7.93 -0.91
C SER A 110 7.39 -8.07 0.61
N GLU A 111 8.47 -7.92 1.38
CA GLU A 111 8.51 -8.14 2.82
C GLU A 111 9.56 -7.24 3.47
N TRP A 112 9.23 -6.71 4.65
CA TRP A 112 10.10 -5.90 5.50
C TRP A 112 10.11 -6.47 6.92
N ARG A 113 11.26 -6.45 7.58
CA ARG A 113 11.45 -7.03 8.92
C ARG A 113 12.13 -6.04 9.86
N ALA A 114 11.79 -6.15 11.13
CA ALA A 114 12.43 -5.40 12.22
C ALA A 114 12.35 -6.19 13.52
N GLY A 115 13.19 -5.84 14.48
CA GLY A 115 13.30 -6.49 15.77
C GLY A 115 13.87 -7.91 15.70
N GLY A 116 13.85 -8.59 16.84
CA GLY A 116 14.45 -9.90 17.05
C GLY A 116 15.34 -9.90 18.29
N PRO A 117 15.98 -11.04 18.62
CA PRO A 117 16.73 -11.18 19.88
C PRO A 117 17.82 -10.12 20.08
N ASP A 118 18.38 -9.59 18.99
CA ASP A 118 19.42 -8.56 18.99
C ASP A 118 18.86 -7.12 18.87
N ARG A 119 17.53 -6.95 18.89
CA ARG A 119 16.82 -5.67 18.72
C ARG A 119 17.25 -4.89 17.47
N GLU A 120 17.49 -5.62 16.38
CA GLU A 120 17.88 -5.05 15.10
C GLU A 120 16.75 -4.15 14.54
N VAL A 121 17.07 -2.93 14.11
CA VAL A 121 16.07 -2.05 13.46
C VAL A 121 15.60 -2.66 12.13
N GLY A 122 16.49 -3.36 11.41
CA GLY A 122 16.18 -4.00 10.14
C GLY A 122 15.75 -3.00 9.07
N ASP A 123 14.63 -3.28 8.42
CA ASP A 123 14.01 -2.45 7.38
C ASP A 123 13.09 -1.35 7.94
N ALA A 124 12.87 -1.31 9.27
CA ALA A 124 12.10 -0.25 9.89
C ALA A 124 12.90 1.05 9.95
N VAL A 125 12.20 2.18 10.06
CA VAL A 125 12.82 3.47 10.43
C VAL A 125 12.96 3.57 11.94
N ARG A 126 12.10 2.86 12.69
CA ARG A 126 12.13 2.80 14.15
C ARG A 126 11.59 1.46 14.66
N CYS A 127 12.27 0.88 15.64
CA CYS A 127 11.81 -0.32 16.36
C CYS A 127 12.30 -0.25 17.81
N ASP A 128 11.46 0.27 18.69
CA ASP A 128 11.70 0.31 20.13
C ASP A 128 10.41 0.00 20.89
N GLU A 129 10.44 0.10 22.22
CA GLU A 129 9.28 -0.21 23.06
C GLU A 129 8.11 0.75 22.84
N THR A 130 8.36 1.97 22.38
CA THR A 130 7.31 2.97 22.15
C THR A 130 6.65 2.77 20.79
N GLU A 131 7.43 2.54 19.75
CA GLU A 131 6.97 2.59 18.37
C GLU A 131 7.70 1.58 17.47
N LEU A 132 6.94 0.94 16.58
CA LEU A 132 7.45 0.26 15.40
C LEU A 132 6.96 0.98 14.15
N ARG A 133 7.90 1.47 13.33
CA ARG A 133 7.62 2.28 12.14
C ARG A 133 8.32 1.75 10.89
N PHE A 134 7.55 1.45 9.86
CA PHE A 134 8.05 1.16 8.51
C PHE A 134 7.72 2.30 7.55
N GLU A 135 8.65 2.61 6.66
CA GLU A 135 8.41 3.47 5.50
C GLU A 135 8.65 2.65 4.24
N VAL A 136 7.56 2.30 3.56
CA VAL A 136 7.59 1.44 2.38
C VAL A 136 7.58 2.32 1.13
N PRO A 137 8.64 2.32 0.31
CA PRO A 137 8.64 2.99 -0.98
C PRO A 137 7.76 2.23 -1.98
N VAL A 138 6.90 2.95 -2.67
CA VAL A 138 5.94 2.43 -3.64
C VAL A 138 5.95 3.30 -4.89
N VAL A 139 6.00 2.69 -6.06
CA VAL A 139 5.86 3.38 -7.36
C VAL A 139 4.60 2.88 -8.05
N PRO A 140 3.56 3.71 -8.20
CA PRO A 140 2.36 3.35 -8.96
C PRO A 140 2.68 3.17 -10.44
N LEU A 141 2.12 2.11 -11.03
CA LEU A 141 2.34 1.75 -12.43
C LEU A 141 1.21 2.20 -13.35
N ASP A 142 -0.01 2.28 -12.82
CA ASP A 142 -1.22 2.60 -13.57
C ASP A 142 -2.05 3.67 -12.85
N ALA A 143 -2.70 4.54 -13.62
CA ALA A 143 -3.67 5.50 -13.09
C ALA A 143 -5.00 4.81 -12.76
N GLY A 144 -5.77 5.35 -11.85
CA GLY A 144 -7.09 4.83 -11.47
C GLY A 144 -7.21 4.51 -9.98
N GLU A 145 -8.19 3.68 -9.65
CA GLU A 145 -8.49 3.26 -8.29
C GLU A 145 -8.07 1.80 -8.09
N TRP A 146 -7.07 1.58 -7.24
CA TRP A 146 -6.48 0.25 -7.06
C TRP A 146 -6.46 -0.15 -5.59
N PRO A 147 -6.91 -1.37 -5.23
CA PRO A 147 -6.79 -1.86 -3.87
C PRO A 147 -5.33 -2.12 -3.55
N VAL A 148 -4.91 -1.73 -2.35
CA VAL A 148 -3.66 -2.18 -1.75
C VAL A 148 -3.96 -2.95 -0.48
N GLU A 149 -3.19 -4.00 -0.21
CA GLU A 149 -3.29 -4.76 1.03
C GLU A 149 -1.91 -5.09 1.58
N PHE A 150 -1.71 -4.84 2.87
CA PHE A 150 -0.51 -5.20 3.61
C PHE A 150 -0.88 -6.04 4.84
N ARG A 151 -0.10 -7.09 5.09
CA ARG A 151 -0.19 -7.91 6.30
C ARG A 151 0.94 -7.56 7.25
N PHE A 152 0.59 -7.24 8.48
CA PHE A 152 1.53 -6.84 9.52
C PHE A 152 1.45 -7.80 10.71
N LYS A 153 2.59 -8.39 11.07
CA LYS A 153 2.77 -9.22 12.27
C LYS A 153 3.78 -8.58 13.21
N PHE A 154 3.39 -8.38 14.47
CA PHE A 154 4.21 -7.69 15.48
C PHE A 154 3.97 -8.26 16.88
N GLY A 155 4.86 -7.97 17.81
CA GLY A 155 4.76 -8.36 19.22
C GLY A 155 4.47 -7.15 20.10
N LEU A 156 3.70 -7.36 21.15
CA LEU A 156 3.47 -6.41 22.24
C LEU A 156 3.79 -7.09 23.57
N CYS A 157 4.29 -6.36 24.56
CA CYS A 157 4.45 -6.87 25.92
C CYS A 157 3.74 -5.97 26.93
N ASP A 158 3.21 -6.58 27.99
CA ASP A 158 2.59 -5.90 29.12
C ASP A 158 3.65 -5.56 30.18
N SER A 159 3.81 -4.28 30.50
CA SER A 159 4.78 -3.82 31.50
C SER A 159 4.39 -4.15 32.94
N VAL A 160 3.12 -4.47 33.21
CA VAL A 160 2.56 -4.67 34.56
C VAL A 160 2.46 -6.16 34.89
N HIS A 161 1.99 -6.99 33.96
CA HIS A 161 1.74 -8.42 34.21
C HIS A 161 2.93 -9.31 33.85
N ALA A 162 4.04 -9.14 34.59
CA ALA A 162 5.25 -9.97 34.48
C ALA A 162 5.86 -10.06 33.06
N GLY A 163 5.64 -9.06 32.20
CA GLY A 163 6.16 -9.08 30.83
C GLY A 163 5.42 -10.06 29.91
N GLU A 164 4.13 -10.32 30.12
CA GLU A 164 3.36 -11.14 29.18
C GLU A 164 3.43 -10.54 27.77
N CYS A 165 3.99 -11.29 26.81
CA CYS A 165 4.11 -10.85 25.44
C CYS A 165 3.10 -11.57 24.53
N LYS A 166 2.38 -10.79 23.73
CA LYS A 166 1.37 -11.27 22.77
C LYS A 166 1.78 -10.91 21.34
N VAL A 167 1.66 -11.88 20.45
CA VAL A 167 1.82 -11.66 19.01
C VAL A 167 0.48 -11.25 18.42
N ARG A 168 0.51 -10.27 17.51
CA ARG A 168 -0.64 -9.76 16.77
C ARG A 168 -0.37 -9.82 15.29
N GLU A 169 -1.42 -10.08 14.54
CA GLU A 169 -1.43 -10.03 13.09
C GLU A 169 -2.62 -9.21 12.62
N LYS A 170 -2.38 -8.32 11.67
CA LYS A 170 -3.40 -7.47 11.05
C LYS A 170 -3.21 -7.40 9.55
N VAL A 171 -4.31 -7.26 8.87
CA VAL A 171 -4.37 -6.98 7.44
C VAL A 171 -4.95 -5.58 7.30
N LEU A 172 -4.22 -4.71 6.62
CA LEU A 172 -4.58 -3.33 6.35
C LEU A 172 -4.81 -3.22 4.86
N GLY A 173 -6.02 -2.87 4.46
CA GLY A 173 -6.39 -2.74 3.06
C GLY A 173 -7.19 -1.47 2.82
N TRP A 174 -6.88 -0.78 1.73
CA TRP A 174 -7.61 0.41 1.29
C TRP A 174 -7.40 0.65 -0.21
N THR A 175 -8.23 1.50 -0.80
CA THR A 175 -8.15 1.84 -2.23
C THR A 175 -7.30 3.10 -2.43
N TRP A 176 -6.38 3.04 -3.37
CA TRP A 176 -5.56 4.17 -3.78
C TRP A 176 -6.13 4.79 -5.04
N VAL A 177 -6.43 6.08 -4.97
CA VAL A 177 -6.62 6.91 -6.16
C VAL A 177 -5.23 7.34 -6.64
N VAL A 178 -4.88 6.96 -7.87
CA VAL A 178 -3.62 7.29 -8.54
C VAL A 178 -3.92 8.22 -9.71
N ALA A 179 -3.33 9.41 -9.69
CA ALA A 179 -3.47 10.37 -10.78
C ALA A 179 -2.63 9.94 -11.99
N GLY A 180 -3.18 10.10 -13.19
CA GLY A 180 -2.42 9.95 -14.43
C GLY A 180 -1.36 11.04 -14.52
N GLY A 181 -0.11 10.65 -14.75
CA GLY A 181 0.92 11.60 -15.16
C GLY A 181 0.61 12.06 -16.59
N GLU A 182 0.61 13.37 -16.84
CA GLU A 182 0.74 13.85 -18.22
C GLU A 182 2.10 13.35 -18.73
N ALA A 183 2.10 12.44 -19.69
CA ALA A 183 3.32 12.00 -20.35
C ALA A 183 3.93 13.22 -21.05
N GLY A 184 4.96 13.82 -20.41
CA GLY A 184 5.79 14.87 -20.99
C GLY A 184 6.70 14.36 -22.11
#